data_AF-A0A7S1LP78-F1
#
_entry.id   AF-A0A7S1LP78-F1
#
_cell.length_a   1.000
_cell.length_b   1.000
_cell.length_c   1.000
_cell.angle_alpha   90.00
_cell.angle_beta   90.00
_cell.angle_gamma   90.00
#
_symmetry.space_group_name_H-M   'P 1'
#
loop_
_entity.id
_entity.type
_entity.pdbx_description
1 polymer ?
#
loop_
_entity_poly.entity_id
_entity_poly.type
_entity_poly.pdbx_seq_one_letter_code
_entity_poly.pdbx_strand_id
1 'polypeptide(L)'
;NSFCTLLVASSPVCEQAPPQPNAAPPTMAYQSTEAKKEDFRKYLEKSNVIDSLTKVLVNLYEEPERPDKPMEFIKKALGGPVQADVDALRQENEALRAEVDALKKKLAESGAAA
;
A
#
# COMPACT_ATOMS: atom_id res chain seq x y z
N ASN A 1 -42.58 50.39 -49.17
CA ASN A 1 -43.68 50.86 -48.31
C ASN A 1 -44.29 49.65 -47.64
N SER A 2 -44.06 49.46 -46.33
CA SER A 2 -44.84 48.57 -45.42
C SER A 2 -44.94 47.07 -45.76
N PHE A 3 -45.00 46.11 -44.85
CA PHE A 3 -44.84 45.97 -43.39
C PHE A 3 -44.95 44.43 -43.21
N CYS A 4 -43.98 43.77 -42.58
CA CYS A 4 -44.16 43.07 -41.30
C CYS A 4 -45.30 42.02 -41.22
N THR A 5 -44.97 40.70 -41.20
CA THR A 5 -45.57 39.63 -40.36
C THR A 5 -44.88 38.27 -40.65
N LEU A 6 -43.93 37.82 -39.82
CA LEU A 6 -44.07 36.85 -38.69
C LEU A 6 -44.32 35.39 -39.11
N LEU A 7 -43.33 34.51 -38.92
CA LEU A 7 -43.37 33.43 -37.91
C LEU A 7 -42.02 32.66 -37.88
N VAL A 8 -40.96 33.23 -37.28
CA VAL A 8 -39.83 32.42 -36.79
C VAL A 8 -40.08 32.15 -35.31
N ALA A 9 -39.91 30.87 -35.00
CA ALA A 9 -40.34 30.20 -33.80
C ALA A 9 -39.82 30.86 -32.51
N SER A 10 -40.72 30.83 -31.55
CA SER A 10 -40.51 31.13 -30.14
C SER A 10 -39.38 30.27 -29.57
N SER A 11 -38.32 30.93 -29.10
CA SER A 11 -37.47 30.45 -28.02
C SER A 11 -37.34 31.60 -27.03
N PRO A 12 -37.69 31.43 -25.75
CA PRO A 12 -37.50 32.46 -24.76
C PRO A 12 -36.00 32.67 -24.55
N VAL A 13 -35.51 33.86 -24.92
CA VAL A 13 -34.21 34.34 -24.48
C VAL A 13 -34.36 34.62 -22.97
N CYS A 14 -33.90 33.67 -22.15
CA CYS A 14 -33.62 33.94 -20.76
C CYS A 14 -32.37 34.83 -20.72
N GLU A 15 -32.61 36.11 -20.50
CA GLU A 15 -31.64 37.09 -19.99
C GLU A 15 -30.84 36.46 -18.84
N GLN A 16 -29.62 36.03 -19.12
CA GLN A 16 -28.72 35.48 -18.11
C GLN A 16 -27.54 36.42 -18.00
N ALA A 17 -27.67 37.31 -17.01
CA ALA A 17 -26.65 38.24 -16.55
C ALA A 17 -25.30 37.54 -16.37
N PRO A 18 -24.17 38.24 -16.63
CA PRO A 18 -22.85 37.66 -16.47
C PRO A 18 -22.64 37.20 -15.01
N PRO A 19 -22.12 35.98 -14.77
CA PRO A 19 -21.77 35.55 -13.43
C PRO A 19 -20.64 36.43 -12.87
N GLN A 20 -20.91 37.05 -11.72
CA GLN A 20 -19.97 37.89 -10.98
C GLN A 20 -18.70 37.09 -10.57
N PRO A 21 -17.49 37.66 -10.68
CA PRO A 21 -16.22 36.92 -10.49
C PRO A 21 -15.82 36.66 -9.02
N ASN A 22 -16.72 36.80 -8.04
CA ASN A 22 -16.34 36.80 -6.62
C ASN A 22 -17.38 36.12 -5.69
N ALA A 23 -17.66 34.84 -5.92
CA ALA A 23 -18.18 33.99 -4.85
C ALA A 23 -17.06 33.04 -4.39
N ALA A 24 -16.28 33.48 -3.39
CA ALA A 24 -15.36 32.59 -2.70
C ALA A 24 -16.16 31.46 -2.03
N PRO A 25 -15.74 30.18 -2.18
CA PRO A 25 -16.38 29.09 -1.44
C PRO A 25 -16.10 29.25 0.06
N PRO A 26 -16.99 28.74 0.94
CA PRO A 26 -16.81 28.86 2.38
C PRO A 26 -15.52 28.15 2.80
N THR A 27 -14.52 28.94 3.20
CA THR A 27 -13.28 28.50 3.83
C THR A 27 -13.55 28.01 5.25
N MET A 28 -14.23 26.88 5.40
CA MET A 28 -14.50 26.24 6.69
C MET A 28 -14.47 24.70 6.54
N ALA A 29 -13.30 24.18 6.15
CA ALA A 29 -12.76 22.83 6.47
C ALA A 29 -11.41 22.61 5.75
N TYR A 30 -10.56 23.63 5.62
CA TYR A 30 -9.20 23.51 5.07
C TYR A 30 -8.13 23.24 6.15
N GLN A 31 -8.54 22.64 7.28
CA GLN A 31 -7.72 21.59 7.94
C GLN A 31 -7.70 20.30 7.05
N SER A 32 -8.12 20.48 5.79
CA SER A 32 -7.54 20.06 4.52
C SER A 32 -7.19 18.59 4.44
N THR A 33 -7.92 17.92 3.55
CA THR A 33 -7.52 16.66 2.93
C THR A 33 -6.03 16.59 2.61
N GLU A 34 -5.40 17.72 2.26
CA GLU A 34 -3.95 17.88 2.09
C GLU A 34 -3.13 17.55 3.35
N ALA A 35 -3.48 18.10 4.53
CA ALA A 35 -2.81 17.77 5.79
C ALA A 35 -2.92 16.28 6.13
N LYS A 36 -4.11 15.68 5.93
CA LYS A 36 -4.33 14.24 6.13
C LYS A 36 -3.53 13.37 5.16
N LYS A 37 -3.38 13.78 3.90
CA LYS A 37 -2.53 13.10 2.91
C LYS A 37 -1.06 13.18 3.31
N GLU A 38 -0.61 14.35 3.77
CA GLU A 38 0.77 14.58 4.18
C GLU A 38 1.13 13.73 5.40
N ASP A 39 0.25 13.66 6.40
CA ASP A 39 0.43 12.81 7.57
C ASP A 39 0.49 11.32 7.20
N PHE A 40 -0.37 10.87 6.26
CA PHE A 40 -0.33 9.50 5.76
C PHE A 40 0.97 9.19 5.02
N ARG A 41 1.45 10.13 4.19
CA ARG A 41 2.75 10.00 3.52
C ARG A 41 3.88 9.89 4.53
N LYS A 42 3.95 10.80 5.52
CA LYS A 42 4.95 10.76 6.60
C LYS A 42 4.90 9.46 7.38
N TYR A 43 3.71 8.91 7.62
CA TYR A 43 3.54 7.62 8.28
C TYR A 43 4.18 6.47 7.48
N LEU A 44 3.97 6.45 6.16
CA LEU A 44 4.59 5.46 5.27
C LEU A 44 6.11 5.64 5.14
N GLU A 45 6.59 6.89 5.13
CA GLU A 45 8.03 7.21 5.12
C GLU A 45 8.70 6.76 6.44
N LYS A 46 8.11 7.09 7.60
CA LYS A 46 8.63 6.67 8.92
C LYS A 46 8.69 5.16 9.10
N SER A 47 7.75 4.43 8.51
CA SER A 47 7.72 2.97 8.57
C SER A 47 8.51 2.30 7.44
N ASN A 48 9.21 3.06 6.60
CA ASN A 48 9.99 2.60 5.45
C ASN A 48 9.18 1.77 4.44
N VAL A 49 7.85 1.93 4.42
CA VAL A 49 6.97 1.21 3.48
C VAL A 49 7.29 1.65 2.05
N ILE A 50 7.53 2.95 1.84
CA ILE A 50 7.86 3.51 0.53
C ILE A 50 9.21 2.99 0.04
N ASP A 51 10.25 3.01 0.86
CA ASP A 51 11.58 2.48 0.51
C ASP A 51 11.54 0.99 0.21
N SER A 52 10.77 0.23 0.99
CA SER A 52 10.62 -1.21 0.78
C SER A 52 9.94 -1.51 -0.56
N LEU A 53 8.81 -0.86 -0.85
CA LEU A 53 8.12 -1.00 -2.14
C LEU A 53 9.00 -0.55 -3.31
N THR A 54 9.76 0.53 -3.15
CA THR A 54 10.68 1.03 -4.17
C THR A 54 11.76 -0.01 -4.50
N LYS A 55 12.39 -0.61 -3.49
CA LYS A 55 13.39 -1.67 -3.69
C LYS A 55 12.82 -2.88 -4.43
N VAL A 56 11.61 -3.33 -4.07
CA VAL A 56 10.96 -4.46 -4.75
C VAL A 56 10.74 -4.16 -6.24
N LEU A 57 10.30 -2.93 -6.57
CA LEU A 57 10.08 -2.53 -7.95
C LEU A 57 11.37 -2.36 -8.74
N VAL A 58 12.44 -1.86 -8.12
CA VAL A 58 13.78 -1.77 -8.73
C VAL A 58 14.32 -3.17 -9.03
N ASN A 59 14.26 -4.08 -8.07
CA ASN A 59 14.70 -5.47 -8.26
C ASN A 59 13.95 -6.13 -9.44
N LEU A 60 12.62 -5.95 -9.50
CA LEU A 60 11.80 -6.48 -10.59
C LEU A 60 12.16 -5.86 -11.96
N TYR A 61 12.65 -4.63 -11.99
CA TYR A 61 13.10 -3.96 -13.21
C TYR A 61 14.51 -4.40 -13.63
N GLU A 62 15.40 -4.66 -12.67
CA GLU A 62 16.77 -5.12 -12.91
C GLU A 62 16.86 -6.61 -13.26
N GLU A 63 15.83 -7.41 -12.90
CA GLU A 63 15.77 -8.83 -13.24
C GLU A 63 15.79 -9.02 -14.78
N PRO A 64 16.83 -9.68 -15.35
CA PRO A 64 16.98 -9.82 -16.79
C PRO A 64 15.90 -10.70 -17.43
N GLU A 65 15.28 -11.57 -16.63
CA GLU A 65 14.19 -12.45 -17.03
C GLU A 65 12.93 -12.02 -16.26
N ARG A 66 12.00 -11.32 -16.94
CA ARG A 66 10.78 -10.87 -16.29
C ARG A 66 9.99 -12.08 -15.80
N PRO A 67 9.73 -12.22 -14.49
CA PRO A 67 9.03 -13.38 -13.98
C PRO A 67 7.62 -13.45 -14.59
N ASP A 68 7.21 -14.62 -15.08
CA ASP A 68 5.85 -14.86 -15.60
C ASP A 68 4.74 -14.52 -14.58
N LYS A 69 5.11 -14.49 -13.29
CA LYS A 69 4.23 -14.21 -12.15
C LYS A 69 4.79 -13.07 -11.28
N PRO A 70 4.66 -11.80 -11.70
CA PRO A 70 5.20 -10.65 -10.96
C PRO A 70 4.59 -10.50 -9.56
N MET A 71 3.34 -10.92 -9.36
CA MET A 71 2.69 -10.87 -8.04
C MET A 71 3.33 -11.82 -7.03
N GLU A 72 3.80 -13.00 -7.47
CA GLU A 72 4.48 -13.95 -6.57
C GLU A 72 5.86 -13.43 -6.18
N PHE A 73 6.56 -12.77 -7.11
CA PHE A 73 7.83 -12.10 -6.81
C PHE A 73 7.66 -11.00 -5.76
N ILE A 74 6.67 -10.13 -5.92
CA ILE A 74 6.39 -9.04 -4.98
C ILE A 74 6.04 -9.59 -3.59
N LYS A 75 5.22 -10.65 -3.51
CA LYS A 75 4.89 -11.30 -2.22
C LYS A 75 6.13 -11.84 -1.50
N LYS A 76 7.02 -12.50 -2.25
CA LYS A 76 8.29 -13.02 -1.71
C LYS A 76 9.21 -11.90 -1.24
N ALA A 77 9.35 -10.84 -2.04
CA ALA A 77 10.25 -9.73 -1.73
C ALA A 77 9.76 -8.86 -0.56
N LEU A 78 8.45 -8.82 -0.29
CA LEU A 78 7.87 -8.14 0.88
C LEU A 78 7.88 -8.98 2.17
N GLY A 79 8.46 -10.19 2.14
CA GLY A 79 8.56 -11.05 3.33
C GLY A 79 7.22 -11.63 3.79
N GLY A 80 6.22 -11.72 2.91
CA GLY A 80 5.03 -12.53 3.19
C GLY A 80 5.46 -13.97 3.46
N PRO A 81 4.82 -14.71 4.39
CA PRO A 81 5.17 -16.10 4.63
C PRO A 81 4.99 -16.86 3.32
N VAL A 82 6.11 -17.11 2.63
CA VAL A 82 6.18 -18.16 1.63
C VAL A 82 5.90 -19.40 2.47
N GLN A 83 4.75 -20.02 2.25
CA GLN A 83 4.20 -21.14 3.01
C GLN A 83 5.23 -22.24 3.36
N ALA A 84 6.38 -22.27 2.67
CA ALA A 84 7.53 -23.13 2.91
C ALA A 84 8.33 -22.89 4.22
N ASP A 85 8.36 -21.68 4.81
CA ASP A 85 9.22 -21.43 5.97
C ASP A 85 8.61 -21.89 7.31
N VAL A 86 7.28 -21.87 7.44
CA VAL A 86 6.66 -22.19 8.74
C VAL A 86 6.82 -23.68 9.09
N ASP A 87 6.71 -24.57 8.10
CA ASP A 87 6.83 -26.02 8.31
C ASP A 87 8.29 -26.43 8.51
N ALA A 88 9.23 -25.83 7.75
CA ALA A 88 10.66 -26.04 7.94
C ALA A 88 11.15 -25.53 9.31
N LEU A 89 10.73 -24.33 9.70
CA LEU A 89 11.05 -23.75 11.02
C LEU A 89 10.44 -24.55 12.18
N ARG A 90 9.27 -25.20 11.97
CA ARG A 90 8.67 -26.11 12.96
C ARG A 90 9.48 -27.39 13.12
N GLN A 91 9.88 -28.03 12.01
CA GLN A 91 10.74 -29.21 12.05
C GLN A 91 12.09 -28.93 12.71
N GLU A 92 12.72 -27.80 12.38
CA GLU A 92 13.97 -27.40 13.01
C GLU A 92 13.79 -27.16 14.52
N ASN A 93 12.69 -26.53 14.94
CA ASN A 93 12.37 -26.36 16.36
C ASN A 93 12.20 -27.68 17.10
N GLU A 94 11.51 -28.64 16.50
CA GLU A 94 11.31 -29.98 17.08
C GLU A 94 12.63 -30.74 17.20
N ALA A 95 13.46 -30.71 16.16
CA ALA A 95 14.78 -31.32 16.15
C ALA A 95 15.70 -30.73 17.24
N LEU A 96 15.77 -29.39 17.33
CA LEU A 96 16.56 -28.70 18.34
C LEU A 96 16.06 -28.99 19.77
N ARG A 97 14.74 -29.08 19.98
CA ARG A 97 14.18 -29.47 21.29
C ARG A 97 14.57 -30.89 21.68
N ALA A 98 14.50 -31.83 20.75
CA ALA A 98 14.91 -33.21 20.99
C ALA A 98 16.41 -33.31 21.34
N GLU A 99 17.26 -32.55 20.64
CA GLU A 99 18.69 -32.49 20.93
C GLU A 99 18.98 -31.88 22.31
N VAL A 100 18.31 -30.78 22.65
CA VAL A 100 18.41 -30.15 23.98
C VAL A 100 18.00 -31.14 25.08
N ASP A 101 16.91 -31.88 24.91
CA ASP A 101 16.46 -32.85 25.90
C ASP A 101 17.44 -34.03 26.02
N ALA A 102 17.98 -34.51 24.90
CA ALA A 102 18.99 -35.56 24.90
C ALA A 102 20.29 -35.12 25.59
N LEU A 103 20.76 -33.90 25.31
CA LEU A 103 21.96 -33.34 25.93
C LEU A 103 21.76 -33.07 27.42
N LYS A 104 20.59 -32.54 27.82
CA LYS A 104 20.22 -32.37 29.23
C LYS A 104 20.22 -33.70 29.98
N LYS A 105 19.65 -34.75 29.37
CA LYS A 105 19.65 -36.08 29.96
C LYS A 105 21.07 -36.62 30.16
N LYS A 106 21.94 -36.48 29.16
CA LYS A 106 23.36 -36.86 29.27
C LYS A 106 24.09 -36.09 30.37
N LEU A 107 23.84 -34.78 30.49
CA LEU A 107 24.43 -33.96 31.56
C LEU A 107 23.94 -34.38 32.95
N ALA A 108 22.66 -34.74 33.09
CA ALA A 108 22.13 -35.25 34.35
C ALA A 108 22.75 -36.61 34.72
N GLU A 109 22.95 -37.50 33.75
CA GLU A 109 23.57 -38.81 33.94
C GLU A 109 25.07 -38.69 34.27
N SER A 110 25.81 -37.78 33.62
CA SER A 110 27.23 -37.55 33.90
C SER A 110 27.49 -36.70 35.14
N GLY A 111 26.57 -35.81 35.50
CA GLY A 111 26.65 -34.94 36.67
C GLY A 111 26.27 -35.62 37.98
N ALA A 112 25.53 -36.74 37.93
CA ALA A 112 25.21 -37.56 39.10
C ALA A 112 26.34 -38.56 39.48
N ALA A 113 27.42 -38.60 38.70
CA ALA A 113 28.56 -39.51 38.90
C ALA A 113 29.80 -38.84 39.54
N ALA A 114 29.67 -37.59 40.02
CA ALA A 114 30.71 -36.84 40.74
C ALA A 114 30.21 -36.45 42.14
#